data_AF-A0A382N4U1-F1
#
_entry.id   AF-A0A382N4U1-F1
#
_cell.length_a   1.000
_cell.length_b   1.000
_cell.length_c   1.000
_cell.angle_alpha   90.00
_cell.angle_beta   90.00
_cell.angle_gamma   90.00
#
_symmetry.space_group_name_H-M   'P 1'
#
loop_
_entity.id
_entity.type
_entity.pdbx_description
1 polymer ?
#
loop_
_entity_poly.entity_id
_entity_poly.type
_entity_poly.pdbx_seq_one_letter_code
_entity_poly.pdbx_strand_id
1 'polypeptide(L)'
;VLHFLTLIASAMVPKTLDWKGELAKLMPFLRTLFWVYGAFIVLTIIAFGVLSVLHFRELGSDNPTLLARSVCAFIAIFWGVRLVVALFIFDAREFLTTWYFKVGYHLLTLTFIYQTVTYGYCAFF
;
A
#
# COMPACT_ATOMS: atom_id res chain seq x y z
N VAL A 1 4.32 -3.51 10.93
CA VAL A 1 3.20 -2.66 11.43
C VAL A 1 2.77 -1.58 10.43
N LEU A 2 3.68 -0.92 9.71
CA LEU A 2 3.34 0.17 8.77
C LEU A 2 2.31 -0.20 7.69
N HIS A 3 2.27 -1.48 7.24
CA HIS A 3 1.20 -1.99 6.38
C HIS A 3 -0.20 -1.61 6.87
N PHE A 4 -0.46 -1.70 8.17
CA PHE A 4 -1.78 -1.40 8.75
C PHE A 4 -2.10 0.10 8.76
N LEU A 5 -1.09 0.98 8.87
CA LEU A 5 -1.31 2.43 8.75
C LEU A 5 -1.83 2.80 7.35
N THR A 6 -1.35 2.11 6.32
CA THR A 6 -1.83 2.32 4.95
C THR A 6 -3.30 1.90 4.78
N LEU A 7 -3.77 0.90 5.53
CA LEU A 7 -5.18 0.50 5.54
C LEU A 7 -6.07 1.54 6.18
N ILE A 8 -5.61 2.17 7.28
CA ILE A 8 -6.35 3.27 7.93
C ILE A 8 -6.53 4.40 6.94
N ALA A 9 -5.45 4.82 6.27
CA ALA A 9 -5.55 5.84 5.24
C ALA A 9 -6.47 5.41 4.09
N SER A 10 -6.35 4.16 3.61
CA SER A 10 -7.19 3.60 2.55
C SER A 10 -8.68 3.58 2.92
N ALA A 11 -9.03 3.39 4.19
CA ALA A 11 -10.41 3.38 4.65
C ALA A 11 -11.04 4.80 4.69
N MET A 12 -10.21 5.84 4.77
CA MET A 12 -10.69 7.24 4.76
C MET A 12 -11.01 7.71 3.34
N VAL A 13 -10.23 7.26 2.34
CA VAL A 13 -10.31 7.71 0.93
C VAL A 13 -11.73 7.64 0.35
N PRO A 14 -12.51 6.55 0.49
CA PRO A 14 -13.82 6.42 -0.13
C PRO A 14 -14.80 7.51 0.27
N LYS A 15 -14.74 7.96 1.52
CA LYS A 15 -15.60 9.01 2.04
C LYS A 15 -15.14 10.40 1.58
N THR A 16 -13.83 10.65 1.61
CA THR A 16 -13.26 11.95 1.20
C THR A 16 -13.40 12.25 -0.29
N LEU A 17 -13.39 11.23 -1.15
CA LEU A 17 -13.48 11.38 -2.60
C LEU A 17 -14.89 11.11 -3.15
N ASP A 18 -15.90 11.01 -2.29
CA ASP A 18 -17.27 10.62 -2.64
C ASP A 18 -17.32 9.46 -3.65
N TRP A 19 -16.64 8.35 -3.34
CA TRP A 19 -16.59 7.20 -4.25
C TRP A 19 -17.97 6.67 -4.60
N LYS A 20 -18.95 6.81 -3.71
CA LYS A 20 -20.32 6.39 -4.00
C LYS A 20 -20.92 7.24 -5.14
N GLY A 21 -20.75 8.56 -5.11
CA GLY A 21 -21.18 9.47 -6.17
C GLY A 21 -20.36 9.32 -7.46
N GLU A 22 -19.04 9.25 -7.36
CA GLU A 22 -18.17 9.16 -8.54
C GLU A 22 -18.28 7.81 -9.26
N LEU A 23 -18.26 6.69 -8.52
CA LEU A 23 -18.44 5.37 -9.12
C LEU A 23 -19.87 5.15 -9.62
N ALA A 24 -20.85 5.94 -9.17
CA ALA A 24 -22.21 5.89 -9.70
C ALA A 24 -22.30 6.29 -11.19
N LYS A 25 -21.34 7.09 -11.68
CA LYS A 25 -21.24 7.53 -13.07
C LYS A 25 -20.68 6.45 -14.00
N LEU A 26 -20.01 5.44 -13.44
CA LEU A 26 -19.47 4.31 -14.20
C LEU A 26 -20.56 3.28 -14.51
N MET A 27 -20.37 2.56 -15.62
CA MET A 27 -21.19 1.39 -15.94
C MET A 27 -21.12 0.35 -14.80
N PRO A 28 -22.21 -0.41 -14.55
CA PRO A 28 -22.31 -1.29 -13.38
C PRO A 28 -21.13 -2.28 -13.24
N PHE A 29 -20.65 -2.83 -14.35
CA PHE A 29 -19.52 -3.76 -14.34
C PHE A 29 -18.23 -3.12 -13.81
N LEU A 30 -17.85 -1.94 -14.32
CA LEU A 30 -16.63 -1.24 -13.89
C LEU A 30 -16.69 -0.81 -12.42
N ARG A 31 -17.87 -0.44 -11.93
CA ARG A 31 -18.10 -0.15 -10.50
C ARG A 31 -17.79 -1.37 -9.63
N THR A 32 -18.33 -2.54 -9.99
CA THR A 32 -18.06 -3.77 -9.26
C THR A 32 -16.59 -4.16 -9.34
N LEU A 33 -15.99 -4.05 -10.54
CA LEU A 33 -14.59 -4.37 -10.76
C LEU A 33 -13.66 -3.53 -9.86
N PHE A 34 -13.94 -2.24 -9.73
CA PHE A 34 -13.19 -1.34 -8.85
C PHE A 34 -13.23 -1.79 -7.39
N TRP A 35 -14.40 -2.21 -6.89
CA TRP A 35 -14.54 -2.75 -5.54
C TRP A 35 -13.81 -4.08 -5.34
N VAL A 36 -13.85 -4.98 -6.33
CA VAL A 36 -13.14 -6.26 -6.29
C VAL A 36 -11.63 -6.04 -6.21
N TYR A 37 -11.08 -5.15 -7.04
CA TYR A 37 -9.66 -4.80 -6.99
C TYR A 37 -9.28 -4.15 -5.66
N GLY A 38 -10.11 -3.23 -5.15
CA GLY A 38 -9.92 -2.65 -3.83
C GLY A 38 -9.85 -3.72 -2.72
N ALA A 39 -10.77 -4.69 -2.74
CA ALA A 39 -10.80 -5.77 -1.75
C ALA A 39 -9.55 -6.66 -1.81
N PHE A 40 -9.08 -7.01 -3.02
CA PHE A 40 -7.84 -7.77 -3.17
C PHE A 40 -6.62 -7.00 -2.68
N ILE A 41 -6.51 -5.71 -3.00
CA ILE A 41 -5.41 -4.85 -2.50
C ILE A 41 -5.41 -4.82 -0.97
N VAL A 42 -6.58 -4.61 -0.34
CA VAL A 42 -6.70 -4.59 1.12
C VAL A 42 -6.28 -5.93 1.72
N LEU A 43 -6.76 -7.05 1.17
CA LEU A 43 -6.41 -8.39 1.64
C LEU A 43 -4.91 -8.66 1.54
N THR A 44 -4.28 -8.26 0.42
CA THR A 44 -2.84 -8.39 0.23
C THR A 44 -2.06 -7.58 1.26
N ILE A 45 -2.45 -6.33 1.53
CA ILE A 45 -1.78 -5.49 2.55
C ILE A 45 -1.95 -6.10 3.95
N ILE A 46 -3.12 -6.65 4.28
CA ILE A 46 -3.35 -7.38 5.53
C ILE A 46 -2.40 -8.58 5.62
N ALA A 47 -2.32 -9.39 4.57
CA ALA A 47 -1.44 -10.55 4.52
C ALA A 47 0.03 -10.16 4.73
N PHE A 48 0.51 -9.11 4.06
CA PHE A 48 1.87 -8.59 4.27
C PHE A 48 2.10 -8.12 5.70
N GLY A 49 1.15 -7.38 6.26
CA GLY A 49 1.18 -6.93 7.65
C GLY A 49 1.28 -8.11 8.63
N VAL A 50 0.42 -9.12 8.47
CA VAL A 50 0.36 -10.31 9.33
C VAL A 50 1.65 -11.13 9.21
N LEU A 51 2.09 -11.44 7.98
CA LEU A 51 3.34 -12.17 7.75
C LEU A 51 4.53 -11.46 8.41
N SER A 52 4.58 -10.14 8.28
CA SER A 52 5.67 -9.33 8.82
C SER A 52 5.66 -9.19 10.35
N VAL A 53 4.51 -9.38 10.99
CA VAL A 53 4.42 -9.38 12.46
C VAL A 53 4.72 -10.77 13.02
N LEU A 54 4.13 -11.81 12.43
CA LEU A 54 4.25 -13.17 12.93
C LEU A 54 5.61 -13.81 12.62
N HIS A 55 6.19 -13.49 11.46
CA HIS A 55 7.41 -14.14 10.95
C HIS A 55 8.58 -13.17 10.83
N PHE A 56 8.58 -12.06 11.58
CA PHE A 56 9.62 -11.02 11.47
C PHE A 56 11.04 -11.56 11.68
N ARG A 57 11.19 -12.58 12.55
CA ARG A 57 12.48 -13.21 12.86
C ARG A 57 13.04 -14.00 11.68
N GLU A 58 12.18 -14.62 10.89
CA GLU A 58 12.60 -15.37 9.70
C GLU A 58 12.83 -14.43 8.51
N LEU A 59 11.98 -13.41 8.37
CA LEU A 59 12.06 -12.42 7.29
C LEU A 59 13.28 -11.48 7.40
N GLY A 60 13.77 -11.25 8.62
CA GLY A 60 14.94 -10.40 8.89
C GLY A 60 16.10 -11.14 9.56
N SER A 61 16.21 -12.46 9.39
CA SER A 61 17.38 -13.19 9.88
C SER A 61 18.62 -12.90 9.04
N ASP A 62 19.80 -13.08 9.63
CA ASP A 62 21.08 -12.91 8.91
C ASP A 62 21.32 -14.00 7.84
N ASN A 63 20.53 -15.08 7.85
CA ASN A 63 20.57 -16.16 6.87
C ASN A 63 19.13 -16.53 6.48
N PRO A 64 18.44 -15.69 5.69
CA PRO A 64 17.05 -15.90 5.35
C PRO A 64 16.89 -17.07 4.37
N THR A 65 15.82 -17.84 4.55
CA THR A 65 15.45 -18.89 3.59
C THR A 65 15.12 -18.27 2.22
N LEU A 66 15.23 -19.04 1.14
CA LEU A 66 14.85 -18.57 -0.19
C LEU A 66 13.38 -18.10 -0.23
N LEU A 67 12.52 -18.75 0.57
CA LEU A 67 11.13 -18.34 0.73
C LEU A 67 11.02 -16.96 1.37
N ALA A 68 11.70 -16.73 2.50
CA ALA A 68 11.71 -15.45 3.19
C ALA A 68 12.18 -14.31 2.26
N ARG A 69 13.27 -14.54 1.52
CA ARG A 69 13.78 -13.58 0.52
C ARG A 69 12.78 -13.30 -0.59
N SER A 70 12.10 -14.33 -1.09
CA SER A 70 11.09 -14.19 -2.15
C SER A 70 9.87 -13.41 -1.67
N VAL A 71 9.42 -13.64 -0.43
CA VAL A 71 8.33 -12.87 0.19
C VAL A 71 8.73 -11.41 0.36
N CYS A 72 9.93 -11.15 0.88
CA CYS A 72 10.48 -9.80 1.01
C CYS A 72 10.58 -9.11 -0.37
N ALA A 73 11.09 -9.79 -1.40
CA ALA A 73 11.18 -9.26 -2.75
C ALA A 73 9.80 -8.90 -3.32
N PHE A 74 8.80 -9.76 -3.13
CA PHE A 74 7.44 -9.51 -3.59
C PHE A 74 6.82 -8.29 -2.89
N ILE A 75 6.98 -8.17 -1.58
CA ILE A 75 6.50 -7.02 -0.81
C ILE A 75 7.21 -5.73 -1.28
N ALA A 76 8.52 -5.80 -1.51
CA ALA A 76 9.31 -4.67 -2.01
C ALA A 76 8.84 -4.21 -3.39
N ILE A 77 8.59 -5.14 -4.32
CA ILE A 77 8.07 -4.83 -5.66
C ILE A 77 6.68 -4.20 -5.55
N PHE A 78 5.79 -4.77 -4.75
CA PHE A 78 4.44 -4.24 -4.58
C PHE A 78 4.47 -2.78 -4.09
N TRP A 79 5.22 -2.50 -3.02
CA TRP A 79 5.34 -1.14 -2.50
C TRP A 79 6.12 -0.21 -3.42
N GLY A 80 7.13 -0.71 -4.13
CA GLY A 80 7.91 0.04 -5.10
C GLY A 80 7.07 0.50 -6.28
N VAL A 81 6.26 -0.40 -6.86
CA VAL A 81 5.28 -0.03 -7.90
C VAL A 81 4.27 0.96 -7.34
N ARG A 82 3.76 0.74 -6.11
CA ARG A 82 2.81 1.65 -5.47
C ARG A 82 3.39 3.06 -5.23
N LEU A 83 4.68 3.15 -4.92
CA LEU A 83 5.43 4.40 -4.78
C LEU A 83 5.58 5.11 -6.12
N VAL A 84 5.96 4.38 -7.18
CA VAL A 84 6.04 4.93 -8.55
C VAL A 84 4.69 5.50 -8.97
N VAL A 85 3.60 4.77 -8.75
CA VAL A 85 2.24 5.25 -9.01
C VAL A 85 1.94 6.53 -8.23
N ALA A 86 2.32 6.59 -6.94
CA ALA A 86 2.07 7.74 -6.07
C ALA A 86 2.84 9.01 -6.47
N LEU A 87 4.04 8.86 -7.05
CA LEU A 87 4.90 9.98 -7.42
C LEU A 87 4.70 10.45 -8.86
N PHE A 88 4.43 9.54 -9.79
CA PHE A 88 4.47 9.82 -11.23
C PHE A 88 3.12 9.69 -11.93
N ILE A 89 2.14 8.98 -11.36
CA ILE A 89 0.87 8.69 -12.02
C ILE A 89 -0.29 9.43 -11.36
N PHE A 90 -0.37 9.39 -10.02
CA PHE A 90 -1.45 10.04 -9.29
C PHE A 90 -1.14 11.50 -9.00
N ASP A 91 -1.94 12.39 -9.59
CA ASP A 91 -1.94 13.80 -9.22
C ASP A 91 -2.87 14.04 -8.03
N ALA A 92 -2.28 14.19 -6.85
CA ALA A 92 -3.03 14.46 -5.62
C ALA A 92 -3.29 15.95 -5.38
N ARG A 93 -2.74 16.87 -6.19
CA ARG A 93 -2.68 18.32 -5.87
C ARG A 93 -4.06 18.92 -5.57
N GLU A 94 -5.09 18.50 -6.31
CA GLU A 94 -6.47 18.97 -6.13
C GLU A 94 -7.06 18.60 -4.76
N PHE A 95 -6.57 17.53 -4.13
CA PHE A 95 -7.04 17.04 -2.83
C PHE A 95 -6.20 17.53 -1.66
N LEU A 96 -5.05 18.16 -1.91
CA LEU A 96 -4.12 18.67 -0.89
C LEU A 96 -4.49 20.08 -0.41
N THR A 97 -5.78 20.33 -0.14
CA THR A 97 -6.31 21.64 0.25
C THR A 97 -6.03 21.97 1.71
N THR A 98 -6.17 20.99 2.60
CA THR A 98 -5.97 21.14 4.05
C THR A 98 -4.60 20.60 4.49
N TRP A 99 -4.04 21.19 5.55
CA TRP A 99 -2.74 20.78 6.08
C TRP A 99 -2.68 19.31 6.52
N TYR A 100 -3.77 18.77 7.10
CA TYR A 100 -3.85 17.35 7.47
C TYR A 100 -3.73 16.42 6.24
N PHE A 101 -4.29 16.79 5.09
CA PHE A 101 -4.16 16.00 3.85
C PHE A 101 -2.73 16.03 3.30
N LYS A 102 -2.06 17.18 3.39
CA LYS A 102 -0.63 17.31 3.03
C LYS A 102 0.25 16.42 3.91
N VAL A 103 0.04 16.44 5.22
CA VAL A 103 0.76 15.58 6.16
C VAL A 103 0.49 14.10 5.86
N GLY A 104 -0.77 13.72 5.68
CA GLY A 104 -1.14 12.34 5.34
C GLY A 104 -0.49 11.85 4.04
N TYR A 105 -0.46 12.70 3.00
CA TYR A 105 0.18 12.38 1.73
C TYR A 105 1.69 12.13 1.90
N HIS A 106 2.41 13.04 2.58
CA HIS A 106 3.85 12.86 2.81
C HIS A 106 4.14 11.64 3.70
N LEU A 107 3.35 11.41 4.75
CA LEU A 107 3.49 10.22 5.61
C LEU A 107 3.28 8.92 4.83
N LEU A 108 2.30 8.87 3.93
CA LEU A 108 2.07 7.72 3.07
C LEU A 108 3.25 7.49 2.11
N THR A 109 3.75 8.54 1.47
CA THR A 109 4.90 8.43 0.58
C THR A 109 6.13 7.93 1.31
N LEU A 110 6.42 8.48 2.50
CA LEU A 110 7.53 8.00 3.35
C LEU A 110 7.33 6.54 3.77
N THR A 111 6.09 6.15 4.07
CA THR A 111 5.74 4.76 4.39
C THR A 111 5.99 3.82 3.21
N PHE A 112 5.68 4.23 1.98
CA PHE A 112 5.95 3.42 0.80
C PHE A 112 7.45 3.31 0.50
N ILE A 113 8.20 4.41 0.64
CA ILE A 113 9.67 4.41 0.52
C ILE A 113 10.28 3.45 1.54
N TYR A 114 9.93 3.62 2.82
CA TYR A 114 10.47 2.81 3.90
C TYR A 114 10.21 1.32 3.67
N GLN A 115 8.97 0.95 3.32
CA GLN A 115 8.63 -0.46 3.06
C GLN A 115 9.40 -1.01 1.85
N THR A 116 9.47 -0.27 0.76
CA THR A 116 10.21 -0.68 -0.44
C THR A 116 11.69 -0.94 -0.11
N VAL A 117 12.33 -0.01 0.60
CA VAL A 117 13.76 -0.11 0.95
C VAL A 117 14.01 -1.23 1.96
N THR A 118 13.20 -1.32 3.03
CA THR A 118 13.41 -2.33 4.09
C THR A 118 13.23 -3.74 3.55
N TYR A 119 12.11 -4.02 2.86
CA TYR A 119 11.89 -5.35 2.30
C TYR A 119 12.83 -5.65 1.13
N GLY A 120 13.23 -4.63 0.37
CA GLY A 120 14.25 -4.76 -0.65
C GLY A 120 15.59 -5.19 -0.04
N TYR A 121 16.00 -4.55 1.05
CA TYR A 121 17.20 -4.92 1.79
C TYR A 121 17.15 -6.37 2.26
N CYS A 122 16.09 -6.76 2.99
CA CYS A 122 15.90 -8.15 3.48
C CYS A 122 15.76 -9.20 2.36
N ALA A 123 15.46 -8.80 1.12
CA ALA A 123 15.43 -9.72 -0.01
C ALA A 123 16.85 -10.03 -0.54
N PHE A 124 17.78 -9.09 -0.42
CA PHE A 124 19.13 -9.19 -0.98
C PHE A 124 20.20 -9.55 0.04
N PHE A 125 20.05 -9.07 1.27
CA PHE A 125 20.97 -9.25 2.41
C PHE A 125 20.25 -9.96 3.54
#